data_AF-A0A9E2GCN6-F1
#
_entry.id   AF-A0A9E2GCN6-F1
#
_cell.length_a   1.000
_cell.length_b   1.000
_cell.length_c   1.000
_cell.angle_alpha   90.00
_cell.angle_beta   90.00
_cell.angle_gamma   90.00
#
_symmetry.space_group_name_H-M   'P 1'
#
loop_
_entity.id
_entity.type
_entity.pdbx_description
1 polymer ?
#
loop_
_entity_poly.entity_id
_entity_poly.type
_entity_poly.pdbx_seq_one_letter_code
_entity_poly.pdbx_strand_id
1 'polypeptide(L)'
;FQFLISLESLWYNSAAGQLVSFLVLILGYSVIINCVLAIFNLIPVPPLDGSKIFAMFLPLNLRRQYARLERFGILIIVVLLATDFFNKIISLIISPLIDFLLGK
;
A
#
# COMPACT_ATOMS: atom_id res chain seq x y z
N PHE A 1 31.05 -12.53 -25.17
CA PHE A 1 29.98 -12.68 -24.14
C PHE A 1 30.51 -12.41 -22.73
N GLN A 2 31.55 -13.11 -22.27
CA GLN A 2 32.12 -12.95 -20.92
C GLN A 2 32.62 -11.51 -20.61
N PHE A 3 33.16 -10.82 -21.61
CA PHE A 3 33.58 -9.41 -21.51
C PHE A 3 32.41 -8.44 -21.24
N LEU A 4 31.22 -8.69 -21.81
CA LEU A 4 30.05 -7.84 -21.60
C LEU A 4 29.50 -8.01 -20.18
N ILE A 5 29.47 -9.25 -19.68
CA ILE A 5 29.07 -9.57 -18.30
C ILE A 5 30.01 -8.87 -17.29
N SER A 6 31.32 -8.83 -17.57
CA SER A 6 32.25 -8.09 -16.71
C SER A 6 31.95 -6.59 -16.67
N LEU A 7 31.57 -5.95 -17.78
CA LEU A 7 31.23 -4.53 -17.78
C LEU A 7 29.95 -4.22 -16.99
N GLU A 8 28.93 -5.07 -17.08
CA GLU A 8 27.72 -4.96 -16.26
C GLU A 8 28.04 -5.11 -14.77
N SER A 9 28.89 -6.08 -14.42
CA SER A 9 29.31 -6.29 -13.03
C SER A 9 30.11 -5.11 -12.47
N LEU A 10 30.95 -4.46 -13.29
CA LEU A 10 31.72 -3.28 -12.90
C LEU A 10 30.81 -2.07 -12.65
N TRP A 11 29.78 -1.89 -13.49
CA TRP A 11 28.77 -0.87 -13.27
C TRP A 11 28.00 -1.10 -11.98
N TYR A 12 27.52 -2.32 -11.73
CA TYR A 12 26.78 -2.66 -10.52
C TYR A 12 27.59 -2.46 -9.23
N ASN A 13 28.88 -2.81 -9.26
CA ASN A 13 29.77 -2.65 -8.10
C ASN A 13 30.29 -1.21 -7.91
N SER A 14 30.06 -0.32 -8.88
CA SER A 14 30.42 1.10 -8.73
C SER A 14 29.52 1.80 -7.71
N ALA A 15 30.02 2.87 -7.09
CA ALA A 15 29.21 3.68 -6.18
C ALA A 15 27.93 4.22 -6.86
N ALA A 16 28.03 4.61 -8.14
CA ALA A 16 26.87 5.05 -8.92
C ALA A 16 25.86 3.91 -9.15
N GLY A 17 26.32 2.70 -9.48
CA GLY A 17 25.44 1.55 -9.68
C GLY A 17 24.72 1.11 -8.41
N GLN A 18 25.39 1.17 -7.26
CA GLN A 18 24.77 0.91 -5.96
C GLN A 18 23.72 1.96 -5.60
N LEU A 19 24.00 3.25 -5.83
CA LEU A 19 23.05 4.33 -5.59
C LEU A 19 21.81 4.21 -6.49
N VAL A 20 21.99 3.93 -7.78
CA VAL A 20 20.86 3.72 -8.70
C VAL A 20 20.02 2.52 -8.25
N SER A 21 20.67 1.41 -7.88
CA SER A 21 19.96 0.22 -7.37
C SER A 21 19.15 0.53 -6.10
N PHE A 22 19.74 1.31 -5.18
CA PHE A 22 19.05 1.74 -3.96
C PHE A 22 17.86 2.67 -4.24
N LEU A 23 18.02 3.62 -5.17
CA LEU A 23 16.94 4.51 -5.60
C LEU A 23 15.79 3.74 -6.24
N VAL A 24 16.10 2.81 -7.15
CA VAL A 24 15.08 1.95 -7.79
C VAL A 24 14.33 1.14 -6.73
N LEU A 25 15.03 0.61 -5.74
CA LEU A 25 14.42 -0.14 -4.64
C LEU A 25 13.49 0.74 -3.79
N ILE A 26 13.92 1.95 -3.39
CA ILE A 26 13.08 2.90 -2.65
C ILE A 26 11.85 3.31 -3.47
N LEU A 27 12.03 3.61 -4.75
CA LEU A 27 10.92 3.99 -5.64
C LEU A 27 9.91 2.83 -5.77
N GLY A 28 10.39 1.60 -5.91
CA GLY A 28 9.56 0.40 -5.90
C GLY A 28 8.74 0.29 -4.63
N TYR A 29 9.37 0.41 -3.46
CA TYR A 29 8.66 0.41 -2.18
C TYR A 29 7.68 1.59 -2.03
N SER A 30 8.03 2.78 -2.53
CA SER A 30 7.16 3.95 -2.51
C SER A 30 5.86 3.70 -3.28
N VAL A 31 5.94 3.08 -4.47
CA VAL A 31 4.76 2.70 -5.24
C VAL A 31 3.90 1.72 -4.44
N ILE A 32 4.50 0.66 -3.88
CA ILE A 32 3.78 -0.34 -3.09
C ILE A 32 3.08 0.31 -1.88
N ILE A 33 3.77 1.15 -1.12
CA ILE A 33 3.21 1.84 0.06
C ILE A 33 2.03 2.73 -0.36
N ASN A 34 2.16 3.52 -1.44
CA ASN A 34 1.08 4.36 -1.92
C ASN A 34 -0.13 3.53 -2.39
N CYS A 35 0.08 2.42 -3.08
CA CYS A 35 -0.99 1.51 -3.46
C CYS A 35 -1.73 0.95 -2.22
N VAL A 36 -0.98 0.45 -1.23
CA VAL A 36 -1.56 -0.06 0.03
C VAL A 36 -2.35 1.02 0.75
N LEU A 37 -1.80 2.24 0.86
CA LEU A 37 -2.49 3.38 1.47
C LEU A 37 -3.77 3.75 0.70
N ALA A 38 -3.73 3.75 -0.64
CA ALA A 38 -4.90 4.02 -1.47
C ALA A 38 -6.01 3.00 -1.21
N ILE A 39 -5.69 1.72 -1.16
CA ILE A 39 -6.65 0.65 -0.86
C ILE A 39 -7.18 0.77 0.57
N PHE A 40 -6.29 0.99 1.54
CA PHE A 40 -6.68 1.18 2.92
C PHE A 40 -7.67 2.34 3.05
N ASN A 41 -7.39 3.46 2.37
CA ASN A 41 -8.30 4.61 2.32
C ASN A 41 -9.62 4.33 1.60
N LEU A 42 -9.76 3.28 0.78
CA LEU A 42 -11.03 2.91 0.15
C LEU A 42 -11.94 2.07 1.06
N ILE A 43 -11.42 1.55 2.19
CA ILE A 43 -12.22 0.75 3.12
C ILE A 43 -13.31 1.64 3.75
N PRO A 44 -14.60 1.24 3.74
CA PRO A 44 -15.71 2.06 4.25
C PRO A 44 -15.80 2.00 5.79
N VAL A 45 -14.71 2.37 6.47
CA VAL A 45 -14.56 2.31 7.92
C VAL A 45 -14.02 3.65 8.44
N PRO A 46 -14.71 4.34 9.36
CA PRO A 46 -14.20 5.61 9.92
C PRO A 46 -12.87 5.39 10.64
N PRO A 47 -11.88 6.29 10.51
CA PRO A 47 -11.90 7.62 9.92
C PRO A 47 -11.42 7.69 8.45
N LEU A 48 -11.31 6.54 7.76
CA LEU A 48 -10.73 6.44 6.42
C LEU A 48 -11.58 7.18 5.38
N ASP A 49 -10.97 7.67 4.29
CA ASP A 49 -11.69 8.51 3.33
C ASP A 49 -12.86 7.78 2.64
N GLY A 50 -12.74 6.47 2.44
CA GLY A 50 -13.80 5.59 1.92
C GLY A 50 -15.03 5.55 2.83
N SER A 51 -14.86 5.80 4.13
CA SER A 51 -15.97 5.94 5.08
C SER A 51 -16.84 7.16 4.76
N LYS A 52 -16.21 8.27 4.33
CA LYS A 52 -16.91 9.51 3.95
C LYS A 52 -17.65 9.31 2.63
N ILE A 53 -17.02 8.63 1.67
CA ILE A 53 -17.63 8.24 0.40
C ILE A 53 -18.86 7.37 0.68
N PHE A 54 -18.71 6.32 1.48
CA PHE A 54 -19.82 5.44 1.87
C PHE A 54 -20.93 6.21 2.60
N ALA A 55 -20.60 7.09 3.55
CA ALA A 55 -21.56 7.88 4.30
C ALA A 55 -22.44 8.80 3.43
N MET A 56 -21.98 9.19 2.23
CA MET A 56 -22.78 9.97 1.28
C MET A 56 -23.91 9.14 0.64
N PHE A 57 -23.75 7.81 0.55
CA PHE A 57 -24.78 6.91 0.03
C PHE A 57 -25.84 6.55 1.09
N LEU A 58 -25.62 6.90 2.37
CA LEU A 58 -26.57 6.58 3.44
C LEU A 58 -27.62 7.68 3.64
N PRO A 59 -28.87 7.30 4.00
CA PRO A 59 -29.90 8.25 4.39
C PRO A 59 -29.48 9.03 5.66
N LEU A 60 -30.00 10.27 5.79
CA LEU A 60 -29.64 11.24 6.84
C LEU A 60 -29.67 10.68 8.28
N ASN A 61 -30.57 9.75 8.56
CA ASN A 61 -30.73 9.15 9.88
C ASN A 61 -29.56 8.20 10.21
N LEU A 62 -29.10 7.42 9.23
CA LEU A 62 -27.97 6.50 9.40
C LEU A 62 -26.64 7.25 9.34
N ARG A 63 -26.53 8.30 8.53
CA ARG A 63 -25.32 9.15 8.47
C ARG A 63 -24.96 9.74 9.83
N ARG A 64 -25.96 10.17 10.62
CA ARG A 64 -25.76 10.66 12.00
C ARG A 64 -25.27 9.58 12.96
N GLN A 65 -25.73 8.34 12.79
CA GLN A 65 -25.24 7.22 13.61
C GLN A 65 -23.82 6.82 13.20
N TYR A 66 -23.54 6.79 11.89
CA TYR A 66 -22.23 6.49 11.35
C TYR A 66 -21.17 7.52 11.76
N ALA A 67 -21.52 8.81 11.81
CA ALA A 67 -20.63 9.87 12.31
C ALA A 67 -20.25 9.69 13.80
N ARG A 68 -21.04 8.98 14.60
CA ARG A 68 -20.66 8.67 16.00
C ARG A 68 -19.54 7.64 16.08
N LEU A 69 -19.41 6.76 15.07
CA LEU A 69 -18.33 5.77 14.98
C LEU A 69 -16.98 6.42 14.72
N GLU A 70 -16.95 7.62 14.13
CA GLU A 70 -15.72 8.38 13.87
C GLU A 70 -14.91 8.66 15.16
N ARG A 71 -15.60 8.85 16.29
CA ARG A 71 -14.96 9.02 17.61
C ARG A 71 -14.15 7.80 18.05
N PHE A 72 -14.54 6.62 17.57
CA PHE A 72 -13.84 5.37 17.82
C PHE A 72 -12.87 5.00 16.68
N GLY A 73 -12.64 5.90 15.72
CA GLY A 73 -11.86 5.61 14.51
C GLY A 73 -10.47 5.05 14.78
N ILE A 74 -9.73 5.61 15.75
CA ILE A 74 -8.42 5.08 16.17
C ILE A 74 -8.55 3.64 16.68
N LEU A 75 -9.53 3.36 17.54
CA LEU A 75 -9.74 2.01 18.08
C LEU A 75 -10.10 1.01 16.98
N ILE A 76 -10.91 1.43 16.01
CA ILE A 76 -11.27 0.58 14.87
C ILE A 76 -10.03 0.27 14.02
N ILE A 77 -9.17 1.26 13.74
CA ILE A 77 -7.91 1.04 13.03
C ILE A 77 -7.02 0.06 13.81
N VAL A 78 -6.86 0.24 15.12
CA VAL A 78 -6.03 -0.64 15.95
C VAL A 78 -6.53 -2.08 15.89
N VAL A 79 -7.83 -2.30 16.01
CA VAL A 79 -8.42 -3.63 15.89
C VAL A 79 -8.21 -4.19 14.47
N LEU A 80 -8.40 -3.38 13.44
CA LEU A 80 -8.27 -3.79 12.05
C LEU A 80 -6.83 -4.19 11.70
N LEU A 81 -5.84 -3.50 12.27
CA LEU A 81 -4.41 -3.83 12.15
C LEU A 81 -4.00 -5.01 13.04
N ALA A 82 -4.62 -5.17 14.21
CA ALA A 82 -4.38 -6.31 15.09
C ALA A 82 -4.98 -7.61 14.54
N THR A 83 -5.90 -7.52 13.58
CA THR A 83 -6.53 -8.68 12.95
C THR A 83 -5.76 -9.08 11.69
N ASP A 84 -5.70 -10.38 11.37
CA ASP A 84 -5.13 -10.89 10.10
C ASP A 84 -5.83 -10.37 8.83
N PHE A 85 -6.93 -9.63 8.97
CA PHE A 85 -7.67 -9.03 7.88
C PHE A 85 -6.80 -8.09 7.05
N PHE A 86 -5.99 -7.24 7.70
CA PHE A 86 -5.08 -6.34 7.02
C PHE A 86 -4.02 -7.11 6.24
N ASN A 87 -3.41 -8.13 6.85
CA ASN A 87 -2.44 -9.01 6.20
C ASN A 87 -3.04 -9.73 4.98
N LYS A 88 -4.30 -10.20 5.08
CA LYS A 88 -5.00 -10.84 3.96
C LYS A 88 -5.26 -9.87 2.81
N ILE A 89 -5.79 -8.67 3.08
CA ILE A 89 -6.02 -7.64 2.05
C ILE A 89 -4.71 -7.26 1.38
N ILE A 90 -3.67 -7.02 2.18
CA ILE A 90 -2.34 -6.72 1.67
C ILE A 90 -1.86 -7.85 0.77
N SER A 91 -1.91 -9.10 1.21
CA SER A 91 -1.42 -10.22 0.41
C SER A 91 -2.19 -10.38 -0.90
N LEU A 92 -3.51 -10.18 -0.90
CA LEU A 92 -4.36 -10.28 -2.09
C LEU A 92 -4.00 -9.26 -3.18
N ILE A 93 -3.48 -8.09 -2.79
CA ILE A 93 -3.25 -6.98 -3.72
C ILE A 93 -1.76 -6.75 -3.99
N ILE A 94 -0.91 -6.96 -2.98
CA ILE A 94 0.54 -6.89 -3.15
C ILE A 94 1.05 -8.07 -3.96
N SER A 95 0.56 -9.30 -3.77
CA SER A 95 1.10 -10.43 -4.55
C SER A 95 0.95 -10.25 -6.07
N PRO A 96 -0.22 -9.90 -6.63
CA PRO A 96 -0.31 -9.65 -8.06
C PRO A 96 0.45 -8.40 -8.51
N LEU A 97 0.57 -7.37 -7.66
CA LEU A 97 1.36 -6.19 -7.98
C LEU A 97 2.86 -6.50 -8.04
N ILE A 98 3.37 -7.30 -7.11
CA ILE A 98 4.76 -7.75 -7.09
C ILE A 98 5.02 -8.65 -8.29
N ASP A 99 4.15 -9.61 -8.57
CA ASP A 99 4.31 -10.50 -9.72
C ASP A 99 4.30 -9.70 -11.03
N PHE A 100 3.37 -8.76 -11.18
CA PHE A 100 3.32 -7.83 -12.32
C PHE A 100 4.58 -6.95 -12.43
N LEU A 101 5.06 -6.38 -11.32
CA LEU A 101 6.26 -5.54 -11.30
C LEU A 101 7.55 -6.33 -11.53
N LEU A 102 7.61 -7.59 -11.09
CA LEU A 102 8.73 -8.50 -11.31
C LEU A 102 8.67 -9.20 -12.68
N GLY A 103 7.61 -8.97 -13.46
CA GLY A 103 7.42 -9.56 -14.78
C GLY A 103 7.22 -11.08 -14.75
N LYS A 104 6.60 -11.60 -13.68
CA LYS A 104 6.22 -13.01 -13.53
C LYS A 104 4.74 -13.22 -13.75
#